data_AF-A0A961HG58-F1
#
_entry.id   AF-A0A961HG58-F1
#
_cell.length_a   1.000
_cell.length_b   1.000
_cell.length_c   1.000
_cell.angle_alpha   90.00
_cell.angle_beta   90.00
_cell.angle_gamma   90.00
#
_symmetry.space_group_name_H-M   'P 1'
#
loop_
_entity.id
_entity.type
_entity.pdbx_description
1 polymer ?
#
loop_
_entity_poly.entity_id
_entity_poly.type
_entity_poly.pdbx_seq_one_letter_code
_entity_poly.pdbx_strand_id
1 'polypeptide(L)'
;LKKAGYTGKGQTVVVFAFDGFDQSDLDAFAARFGLPAFTPRVVGGLPAQRSGEATMDLELIHSLAPDAKKVLVNARTTVAGDGSSYERIAQMLEAADKDVPGAVWSFSIGWGCDKLLTAADLAPVRSAMVAAQSHGTTAFNAAGDLAGLECKGNRNWSAPPSPDDMGLDAVASIPEMTNVGGTSLSTGDDGQWRAEEAWFDAPLSLGTSG
;
A
#
# COMPACT_ATOMS: atom_id res chain seq x y z
N LEU A 1 3.93 20.70 -6.49
CA LEU A 1 2.98 19.99 -7.37
C LEU A 1 1.64 20.72 -7.48
N LYS A 2 0.81 20.80 -6.43
CA LYS A 2 -0.48 21.55 -6.48
C LYS A 2 -0.33 23.03 -6.86
N LYS A 3 0.65 23.73 -6.27
CA LYS A 3 0.98 25.13 -6.65
C LYS A 3 1.42 25.28 -8.11
N ALA A 4 1.88 24.20 -8.74
CA ALA A 4 2.24 24.14 -10.15
C ALA A 4 1.10 23.61 -11.05
N GLY A 5 -0.11 23.44 -10.50
CA GLY A 5 -1.31 23.01 -11.24
C GLY A 5 -1.53 21.50 -11.34
N TYR A 6 -0.63 20.68 -10.79
CA TYR A 6 -0.79 19.22 -10.79
C TYR A 6 -1.62 18.77 -9.57
N THR A 7 -2.88 18.41 -9.81
CA THR A 7 -3.87 18.02 -8.78
C THR A 7 -4.37 16.59 -8.93
N GLY A 8 -3.88 15.83 -9.92
CA GLY A 8 -4.38 14.50 -10.25
C GLY A 8 -5.68 14.50 -11.06
N LYS A 9 -6.12 15.65 -11.57
CA LYS A 9 -7.32 15.75 -12.40
C LYS A 9 -7.26 14.78 -13.58
N GLY A 10 -8.32 13.98 -13.73
CA GLY A 10 -8.43 12.96 -14.78
C GLY A 10 -7.75 11.63 -14.44
N GLN A 11 -7.05 11.52 -13.31
CA GLN A 11 -6.48 10.28 -12.81
C GLN A 11 -7.42 9.58 -11.82
N THR A 12 -7.26 8.27 -11.70
CA THR A 12 -7.88 7.47 -10.64
C THR A 12 -6.78 6.80 -9.84
N VAL A 13 -6.87 6.88 -8.52
CA VAL A 13 -6.00 6.14 -7.60
C VAL A 13 -6.84 5.07 -6.90
N VAL A 14 -6.39 3.83 -7.01
CA VAL A 14 -6.98 2.66 -6.35
C VAL A 14 -6.14 2.32 -5.13
N VAL A 15 -6.77 2.34 -3.96
CA VAL A 15 -6.19 1.93 -2.68
C VAL A 15 -6.69 0.53 -2.38
N PHE A 16 -5.79 -0.43 -2.23
CA PHE A 16 -6.13 -1.79 -1.81
C PHE A 16 -5.90 -1.90 -0.30
N ALA A 17 -6.96 -2.17 0.46
CA ALA A 17 -6.91 -2.13 1.92
C ALA A 17 -7.55 -3.35 2.58
N PHE A 18 -7.00 -3.75 3.73
CA PHE A 18 -7.59 -4.78 4.59
C PHE A 18 -8.61 -4.23 5.59
N ASP A 19 -8.54 -2.92 5.90
CA ASP A 19 -9.49 -2.23 6.75
C ASP A 19 -10.30 -1.18 5.96
N GLY A 20 -11.27 -0.56 6.63
CA GLY A 20 -12.08 0.51 6.07
C GLY A 20 -11.77 1.83 6.74
N PHE A 21 -12.48 2.87 6.31
CA PHE A 21 -12.39 4.24 6.83
C PHE A 21 -13.73 4.69 7.37
N ASP A 22 -13.71 5.74 8.20
CA ASP A 22 -14.91 6.50 8.57
C ASP A 22 -14.93 7.81 7.79
N GLN A 23 -16.04 8.10 7.11
CA GLN A 23 -16.16 9.29 6.24
C GLN A 23 -15.96 10.59 7.04
N SER A 24 -16.34 10.62 8.32
CA SER A 24 -16.12 11.76 9.20
C SER A 24 -14.65 12.11 9.38
N ASP A 25 -13.75 11.12 9.36
CA ASP A 25 -12.31 11.35 9.50
C ASP A 25 -11.77 12.02 8.24
N LEU A 26 -12.15 11.51 7.06
CA LEU A 26 -11.79 12.09 5.77
C LEU A 26 -12.31 13.54 5.62
N ASP A 27 -13.56 13.78 6.06
CA ASP A 27 -14.16 15.11 6.04
C ASP A 27 -13.44 16.08 6.99
N ALA A 28 -13.08 15.61 8.19
CA ALA A 28 -12.34 16.39 9.18
C ALA A 28 -10.93 16.72 8.67
N PHE A 29 -10.24 15.76 8.05
CA PHE A 29 -8.94 15.97 7.41
C PHE A 29 -9.04 17.01 6.28
N ALA A 30 -9.98 16.83 5.36
CA ALA A 30 -10.17 17.75 4.25
C ALA A 30 -10.44 19.17 4.73
N ALA A 31 -11.34 19.34 5.72
CA ALA A 31 -11.62 20.64 6.32
C ALA A 31 -10.39 21.25 7.01
N ARG A 32 -9.65 20.45 7.79
CA ARG A 32 -8.47 20.90 8.53
C ARG A 32 -7.37 21.44 7.62
N PHE A 33 -7.16 20.81 6.47
CA PHE A 33 -6.11 21.18 5.52
C PHE A 33 -6.61 22.04 4.34
N GLY A 34 -7.88 22.49 4.37
CA GLY A 34 -8.47 23.32 3.32
C GLY A 34 -8.53 22.61 1.97
N LEU A 35 -8.75 21.30 1.97
CA LEU A 35 -8.90 20.47 0.78
C LEU A 35 -10.39 20.28 0.45
N PRO A 36 -10.75 20.02 -0.82
CA PRO A 36 -12.12 19.67 -1.17
C PRO A 36 -12.59 18.41 -0.44
N ALA A 37 -13.84 18.39 0.04
CA ALA A 37 -14.42 17.16 0.57
C ALA A 37 -14.42 16.06 -0.50
N PHE A 38 -14.25 14.81 -0.08
CA PHE A 38 -14.21 13.67 -0.99
C PHE A 38 -14.78 12.41 -0.35
N THR A 39 -15.42 11.59 -1.17
CA THR A 39 -15.93 10.27 -0.77
C THR A 39 -15.33 9.23 -1.72
N PRO A 40 -14.51 8.29 -1.23
CA PRO A 40 -13.98 7.21 -2.05
C PRO A 40 -15.11 6.30 -2.57
N ARG A 41 -14.99 5.82 -3.81
CA ARG A 41 -15.84 4.72 -4.29
C ARG A 41 -15.33 3.42 -3.68
N VAL A 42 -16.20 2.65 -3.04
CA VAL A 42 -15.83 1.36 -2.43
C VAL A 42 -16.18 0.19 -3.36
N VAL A 43 -15.23 -0.72 -3.56
CA VAL A 43 -15.39 -1.96 -4.34
C VAL A 43 -15.19 -3.16 -3.41
N GLY A 44 -16.07 -4.15 -3.49
CA GLY A 44 -16.01 -5.35 -2.63
C GLY A 44 -16.55 -5.14 -1.21
N GLY A 45 -17.25 -4.03 -0.95
CA GLY A 45 -17.82 -3.68 0.35
C GLY A 45 -16.78 -3.11 1.31
N LEU A 46 -17.19 -2.22 2.23
CA LEU A 46 -16.27 -1.58 3.16
C LEU A 46 -15.92 -2.56 4.30
N PRO A 47 -14.64 -2.87 4.56
CA PRO A 47 -14.28 -3.71 5.71
C PRO A 47 -14.83 -3.11 7.02
N ALA A 48 -15.16 -3.93 8.01
CA ALA A 48 -15.68 -3.44 9.29
C ALA A 48 -14.57 -2.92 10.23
N GLN A 49 -13.36 -3.44 10.10
CA GLN A 49 -12.22 -3.02 10.90
C GLN A 49 -11.82 -1.57 10.56
N ARG A 50 -11.40 -0.82 11.57
CA ARG A 50 -10.89 0.56 11.49
C ARG A 50 -9.53 0.61 12.18
N SER A 51 -8.48 0.14 11.53
CA SER A 51 -7.11 0.22 12.07
C SER A 51 -6.46 1.57 11.76
N GLY A 52 -6.96 2.28 10.74
CA GLY A 52 -6.51 3.60 10.33
C GLY A 52 -5.69 3.60 9.05
N GLU A 53 -5.35 2.42 8.51
CA GLU A 53 -4.50 2.28 7.32
C GLU A 53 -5.20 2.86 6.08
N ALA A 54 -6.41 2.37 5.77
CA ALA A 54 -7.22 2.92 4.68
C ALA A 54 -7.47 4.42 4.81
N THR A 55 -7.70 4.92 6.04
CA THR A 55 -7.90 6.35 6.29
C THR A 55 -6.63 7.13 5.94
N MET A 56 -5.46 6.69 6.43
CA MET A 56 -4.17 7.31 6.18
C MET A 56 -3.82 7.34 4.69
N ASP A 57 -3.98 6.22 3.99
CA ASP A 57 -3.75 6.12 2.54
C ASP A 57 -4.58 7.14 1.76
N LEU A 58 -5.89 7.16 2.04
CA LEU A 58 -6.84 8.03 1.36
C LEU A 58 -6.55 9.50 1.64
N GLU A 59 -6.22 9.86 2.88
CA GLU A 59 -5.86 11.22 3.28
C GLU A 59 -4.56 11.69 2.61
N LEU A 60 -3.51 10.86 2.62
CA LEU A 60 -2.23 11.17 2.00
C LEU A 60 -2.40 11.40 0.49
N ILE A 61 -3.05 10.45 -0.20
CA ILE A 61 -3.33 10.55 -1.64
C ILE A 61 -4.17 11.79 -1.94
N HIS A 62 -5.21 12.05 -1.13
CA HIS A 62 -6.07 13.20 -1.32
C HIS A 62 -5.33 14.53 -1.10
N SER A 63 -4.38 14.57 -0.15
CA SER A 63 -3.57 15.75 0.12
C SER A 63 -2.68 16.14 -1.07
N LEU A 64 -2.17 15.16 -1.81
CA LEU A 64 -1.29 15.35 -2.96
C LEU A 64 -2.06 15.56 -4.27
N ALA A 65 -3.12 14.78 -4.47
CA ALA A 65 -3.89 14.70 -5.70
C ALA A 65 -5.40 14.88 -5.43
N PRO A 66 -5.85 16.07 -4.98
CA PRO A 66 -7.23 16.28 -4.54
C PRO A 66 -8.28 16.05 -5.63
N ASP A 67 -7.93 16.29 -6.91
CA ASP A 67 -8.85 16.14 -8.05
C ASP A 67 -8.83 14.72 -8.66
N ALA A 68 -7.94 13.83 -8.20
CA ALA A 68 -7.99 12.43 -8.62
C ALA A 68 -9.25 11.76 -8.07
N LYS A 69 -9.82 10.79 -8.78
CA LYS A 69 -10.84 9.91 -8.22
C LYS A 69 -10.17 8.91 -7.28
N LYS A 70 -10.79 8.63 -6.14
CA LYS A 70 -10.30 7.65 -5.16
C LYS A 70 -11.22 6.44 -5.17
N VAL A 71 -10.64 5.26 -5.34
CA VAL A 71 -11.34 3.98 -5.23
C VAL A 71 -10.67 3.19 -4.12
N LEU A 72 -11.45 2.68 -3.17
CA LEU A 72 -10.97 1.72 -2.19
C LEU A 72 -11.46 0.32 -2.59
N VAL A 73 -10.52 -0.59 -2.81
CA VAL A 73 -10.77 -2.01 -3.06
C VAL A 73 -10.55 -2.78 -1.76
N ASN A 74 -11.57 -3.51 -1.34
CA ASN A 74 -11.49 -4.38 -0.18
C ASN A 74 -10.65 -5.63 -0.47
N ALA A 75 -9.41 -5.61 0.00
CA ALA A 75 -8.49 -6.73 -0.08
C ALA A 75 -8.66 -7.74 1.06
N ARG A 76 -9.48 -7.45 2.08
CA ARG A 76 -9.63 -8.33 3.27
C ARG A 76 -10.12 -9.73 2.90
N THR A 77 -10.91 -9.84 1.83
CA THR A 77 -11.42 -11.12 1.31
C THR A 77 -10.32 -12.04 0.78
N THR A 78 -9.15 -11.50 0.43
CA THR A 78 -7.99 -12.29 -0.02
C THR A 78 -7.28 -13.01 1.13
N VAL A 79 -7.51 -12.58 2.38
CA VAL A 79 -6.88 -13.12 3.60
C VAL A 79 -7.89 -13.66 4.63
N ALA A 80 -9.18 -13.65 4.32
CA ALA A 80 -10.24 -14.14 5.20
C ALA A 80 -10.69 -15.58 4.86
N GLY A 81 -11.04 -16.35 5.89
CA GLY A 81 -11.54 -17.73 5.78
C GLY A 81 -10.45 -18.79 5.60
N ASP A 82 -10.84 -19.98 5.15
CA ASP A 82 -10.06 -21.23 5.16
C ASP A 82 -8.92 -21.29 4.11
N GLY A 83 -8.45 -20.14 3.62
CA GLY A 83 -7.28 -20.06 2.75
C GLY A 83 -7.13 -18.69 2.12
N SER A 84 -6.12 -17.94 2.56
CA SER A 84 -5.53 -16.90 1.72
C SER A 84 -4.85 -17.56 0.52
N SER A 85 -5.10 -17.08 -0.69
CA SER A 85 -4.41 -17.58 -1.88
C SER A 85 -4.03 -16.47 -2.83
N TYR A 86 -2.88 -16.64 -3.49
CA TYR A 86 -2.40 -15.76 -4.54
C TYR A 86 -3.35 -15.70 -5.75
N GLU A 87 -4.13 -16.76 -5.98
CA GLU A 87 -5.27 -16.79 -6.90
C GLU A 87 -6.34 -15.73 -6.57
N ARG A 88 -6.73 -15.60 -5.29
CA ARG A 88 -7.72 -14.58 -4.89
C ARG A 88 -7.17 -13.16 -5.05
N ILE A 89 -5.87 -12.98 -4.79
CA ILE A 89 -5.20 -11.71 -5.05
C ILE A 89 -5.26 -11.41 -6.55
N ALA A 90 -4.87 -12.35 -7.41
CA ALA A 90 -4.92 -12.18 -8.86
C ALA A 90 -6.33 -11.81 -9.36
N GLN A 91 -7.36 -12.51 -8.91
CA GLN A 91 -8.76 -12.21 -9.26
C GLN A 91 -9.20 -10.80 -8.83
N MET A 92 -8.75 -10.35 -7.65
CA MET A 92 -9.01 -8.98 -7.19
C MET A 92 -8.33 -7.95 -8.10
N LEU A 93 -7.06 -8.18 -8.48
CA LEU A 93 -6.31 -7.30 -9.37
C LEU A 93 -6.94 -7.25 -10.76
N GLU A 94 -7.31 -8.39 -11.33
CA GLU A 94 -8.00 -8.49 -12.63
C GLU A 94 -9.34 -7.74 -12.62
N ALA A 95 -10.11 -7.87 -11.52
CA ALA A 95 -11.37 -7.15 -11.37
C ALA A 95 -11.15 -5.63 -11.27
N ALA A 96 -10.12 -5.19 -10.55
CA ALA A 96 -9.76 -3.78 -10.44
C ALA A 96 -9.31 -3.21 -11.80
N ASP A 97 -8.48 -3.94 -12.54
CA ASP A 97 -8.02 -3.54 -13.87
C ASP A 97 -9.16 -3.44 -14.88
N LYS A 98 -10.09 -4.40 -14.85
CA LYS A 98 -11.29 -4.37 -15.70
C LYS A 98 -12.19 -3.16 -15.41
N ASP A 99 -12.31 -2.77 -14.15
CA ASP A 99 -13.23 -1.73 -13.69
C ASP A 99 -12.64 -0.32 -13.86
N VAL A 100 -11.35 -0.16 -13.61
CA VAL A 100 -10.62 1.12 -13.73
C VAL A 100 -9.24 0.93 -14.40
N PRO A 101 -9.21 0.61 -15.70
CA PRO A 101 -7.96 0.35 -16.41
C PRO A 101 -7.05 1.58 -16.45
N GLY A 102 -5.74 1.36 -16.32
CA GLY A 102 -4.75 2.43 -16.36
C GLY A 102 -4.70 3.30 -15.11
N ALA A 103 -5.34 2.87 -14.01
CA ALA A 103 -5.30 3.59 -12.74
C ALA A 103 -3.92 3.46 -12.07
N VAL A 104 -3.64 4.38 -11.14
CA VAL A 104 -2.51 4.23 -10.21
C VAL A 104 -2.96 3.36 -9.05
N TRP A 105 -2.24 2.29 -8.75
CA TRP A 105 -2.54 1.37 -7.66
C TRP A 105 -1.59 1.59 -6.49
N SER A 106 -2.15 1.68 -5.29
CA SER A 106 -1.43 1.85 -4.03
C SER A 106 -1.78 0.70 -3.10
N PHE A 107 -0.74 0.02 -2.62
CA PHE A 107 -0.82 -1.05 -1.65
C PHE A 107 0.01 -0.66 -0.43
N SER A 108 -0.65 -0.46 0.71
CA SER A 108 -0.01 -0.31 2.02
C SER A 108 -0.29 -1.55 2.87
N ILE A 109 -0.30 -2.72 2.20
CA ILE A 109 -0.64 -4.03 2.75
C ILE A 109 0.27 -5.10 2.16
N GLY A 110 0.51 -6.15 2.95
CA GLY A 110 1.35 -7.29 2.57
C GLY A 110 0.63 -8.64 2.58
N TRP A 111 1.20 -9.61 1.88
CA TRP A 111 0.71 -11.00 1.79
C TRP A 111 1.73 -12.04 2.27
N GLY A 112 2.53 -11.67 3.27
CA GLY A 112 3.47 -12.56 3.91
C GLY A 112 4.78 -12.64 3.14
N CYS A 113 5.60 -13.64 3.48
CA CYS A 113 7.01 -13.66 3.14
C CYS A 113 7.31 -14.41 1.83
N ASP A 114 8.18 -13.82 1.02
CA ASP A 114 8.65 -14.35 -0.27
C ASP A 114 9.37 -15.72 -0.15
N LYS A 115 10.13 -15.94 0.92
CA LYS A 115 10.86 -17.20 1.18
C LYS A 115 9.94 -18.42 1.33
N LEU A 116 8.67 -18.22 1.69
CA LEU A 116 7.71 -19.29 1.88
C LEU A 116 7.01 -19.71 0.58
N LEU A 117 7.38 -19.11 -0.55
CA LEU A 117 6.66 -19.23 -1.81
C LEU A 117 7.59 -19.65 -2.94
N THR A 118 6.99 -20.27 -3.95
CA THR A 118 7.64 -20.58 -5.22
C THR A 118 7.21 -19.59 -6.29
N ALA A 119 7.96 -19.55 -7.39
CA ALA A 119 7.57 -18.80 -8.57
C ALA A 119 6.19 -19.23 -9.13
N ALA A 120 5.79 -20.49 -8.93
CA ALA A 120 4.49 -20.98 -9.34
C ALA A 120 3.36 -20.42 -8.47
N ASP A 121 3.59 -20.23 -7.17
CA ASP A 121 2.60 -19.66 -6.25
C ASP A 121 2.31 -18.19 -6.59
N LEU A 122 3.33 -17.43 -6.99
CA LEU A 122 3.19 -16.02 -7.38
C LEU A 122 2.75 -15.82 -8.84
N ALA A 123 2.76 -16.87 -9.67
CA ALA A 123 2.46 -16.75 -11.10
C ALA A 123 1.10 -16.07 -11.39
N PRO A 124 0.00 -16.38 -10.69
CA PRO A 124 -1.29 -15.71 -10.93
C PRO A 124 -1.22 -14.20 -10.70
N VAL A 125 -0.61 -13.74 -9.59
CA VAL A 125 -0.49 -12.31 -9.26
C VAL A 125 0.36 -11.60 -10.31
N ARG A 126 1.48 -12.22 -10.72
CA ARG A 126 2.35 -11.65 -11.75
C ARG A 126 1.63 -11.52 -13.09
N SER A 127 0.87 -12.54 -13.51
CA SER A 127 0.06 -12.48 -14.73
C SER A 127 -0.98 -11.36 -14.69
N ALA A 128 -1.69 -11.19 -13.58
CA ALA A 128 -2.65 -10.09 -13.40
C ALA A 128 -1.97 -8.72 -13.48
N MET A 129 -0.80 -8.58 -12.85
CA MET A 129 -0.02 -7.33 -12.88
C MET A 129 0.51 -6.99 -14.28
N VAL A 130 1.04 -7.97 -15.03
CA VAL A 130 1.48 -7.76 -16.42
C VAL A 130 0.30 -7.30 -17.29
N ALA A 131 -0.88 -7.91 -17.12
CA ALA A 131 -2.08 -7.50 -17.85
C ALA A 131 -2.46 -6.05 -17.51
N ALA A 132 -2.52 -5.70 -16.23
CA ALA A 132 -2.87 -4.36 -15.80
C ALA A 132 -1.86 -3.30 -16.32
N GLN A 133 -0.56 -3.59 -16.27
CA GLN A 133 0.47 -2.72 -16.82
C GLN A 133 0.32 -2.53 -18.33
N SER A 134 -0.11 -3.55 -19.07
CA SER A 134 -0.39 -3.45 -20.51
C SER A 134 -1.55 -2.48 -20.82
N HIS A 135 -2.43 -2.23 -19.85
CA HIS A 135 -3.48 -1.22 -19.92
C HIS A 135 -3.08 0.15 -19.36
N GLY A 136 -1.80 0.31 -18.95
CA GLY A 136 -1.23 1.57 -18.46
C GLY A 136 -1.27 1.73 -16.94
N THR A 137 -1.59 0.68 -16.18
CA THR A 137 -1.60 0.72 -14.72
C THR A 137 -0.18 0.82 -14.18
N THR A 138 0.03 1.72 -13.21
CA THR A 138 1.27 1.80 -12.41
C THR A 138 0.94 1.39 -10.99
N ALA A 139 1.74 0.51 -10.39
CA ALA A 139 1.48 -0.02 -9.05
C ALA A 139 2.66 0.18 -8.10
N PHE A 140 2.34 0.60 -6.89
CA PHE A 140 3.25 0.86 -5.79
C PHE A 140 2.84 0.02 -4.58
N ASN A 141 3.77 -0.73 -4.01
CA ASN A 141 3.54 -1.47 -2.77
C ASN A 141 4.59 -1.08 -1.73
N ALA A 142 4.17 -0.87 -0.49
CA ALA A 142 5.09 -0.65 0.62
C ALA A 142 6.00 -1.88 0.82
N ALA A 143 7.27 -1.65 1.15
CA ALA A 143 8.24 -2.73 1.35
C ALA A 143 8.01 -3.51 2.65
N GLY A 144 7.28 -2.90 3.60
CA GLY A 144 6.97 -3.44 4.90
C GLY A 144 7.71 -2.73 6.03
N ASP A 145 7.21 -2.86 7.25
CA ASP A 145 7.70 -2.16 8.44
C ASP A 145 8.69 -3.00 9.28
N LEU A 146 9.09 -4.18 8.79
CA LEU A 146 9.86 -5.18 9.57
C LEU A 146 11.32 -5.30 9.15
N ALA A 147 11.93 -4.26 8.61
CA ALA A 147 13.21 -4.34 7.92
C ALA A 147 13.19 -5.37 6.77
N GLY A 148 14.32 -6.04 6.57
CA GLY A 148 14.37 -7.25 5.76
C GLY A 148 13.86 -8.49 6.50
N LEU A 149 12.94 -8.36 7.46
CA LEU A 149 12.49 -9.45 8.34
C LEU A 149 11.00 -9.78 8.18
N GLU A 150 10.43 -9.61 6.99
CA GLU A 150 9.02 -9.93 6.71
C GLU A 150 8.69 -11.42 6.92
N CYS A 151 9.70 -12.30 6.99
CA CYS A 151 9.54 -13.71 7.32
C CYS A 151 9.49 -13.98 8.84
N LYS A 152 9.68 -12.97 9.69
CA LYS A 152 9.63 -13.13 11.15
C LYS A 152 8.20 -13.30 11.63
N GLY A 153 7.73 -14.55 11.64
CA GLY A 153 6.37 -14.89 12.09
C GLY A 153 6.16 -14.84 13.61
N ASN A 154 7.23 -14.80 14.42
CA ASN A 154 7.11 -14.70 15.88
C ASN A 154 7.06 -13.24 16.32
N ARG A 155 6.11 -12.89 17.22
CA ARG A 155 5.97 -11.54 17.77
C ARG A 155 6.99 -11.23 18.89
N ASN A 156 8.05 -12.04 19.01
CA ASN A 156 9.12 -11.78 19.96
C ASN A 156 10.21 -10.94 19.28
N TRP A 157 9.92 -9.66 19.12
CA TRP A 157 10.81 -8.68 18.50
C TRP A 157 12.11 -8.44 19.29
N SER A 158 12.17 -8.92 20.53
CA SER A 158 13.39 -8.89 21.34
C SER A 158 14.35 -10.06 21.08
N ALA A 159 13.91 -11.09 20.33
CA ALA A 159 14.80 -12.19 19.95
C ALA A 159 15.65 -11.81 18.72
N PRO A 160 16.95 -12.17 18.71
CA PRO A 160 17.80 -11.91 17.55
C PRO A 160 17.20 -12.57 16.29
N PRO A 161 17.29 -11.93 15.11
CA PRO A 161 16.78 -12.51 13.88
C PRO A 161 17.61 -13.74 13.50
N SER A 162 16.94 -14.74 12.96
CA SER A 162 17.58 -15.90 12.32
C SER A 162 17.62 -15.72 10.80
N PRO A 163 18.45 -16.49 10.08
CA PRO A 163 18.40 -16.51 8.62
C PRO A 163 17.05 -16.92 8.02
N ASP A 164 16.16 -17.51 8.82
CA ASP A 164 14.79 -17.83 8.42
C ASP A 164 13.81 -16.68 8.61
N ASP A 165 14.17 -15.68 9.40
CA ASP A 165 13.42 -14.44 9.54
C ASP A 165 13.67 -13.48 8.37
N MET A 166 14.76 -13.65 7.63
CA MET A 166 15.12 -12.77 6.51
C MET A 166 14.28 -13.05 5.26
N GLY A 167 13.61 -12.01 4.77
CA GLY A 167 12.92 -11.98 3.48
C GLY A 167 12.03 -10.75 3.35
N LEU A 168 11.32 -10.68 2.23
CA LEU A 168 10.54 -9.51 1.80
C LEU A 168 9.04 -9.84 1.75
N ASP A 169 8.21 -8.79 1.68
CA ASP A 169 6.81 -8.99 1.34
C ASP A 169 6.70 -9.61 -0.07
N ALA A 170 5.92 -10.69 -0.16
CA ALA A 170 5.83 -11.54 -1.34
C ALA A 170 5.25 -10.83 -2.56
N VAL A 171 4.31 -9.91 -2.38
CA VAL A 171 3.68 -9.18 -3.49
C VAL A 171 4.45 -7.90 -3.80
N ALA A 172 5.04 -7.24 -2.79
CA ALA A 172 5.90 -6.08 -3.00
C ALA A 172 7.18 -6.43 -3.75
N SER A 173 7.71 -7.65 -3.57
CA SER A 173 8.97 -8.11 -4.17
C SER A 173 8.86 -8.67 -5.59
N ILE A 174 7.66 -8.71 -6.20
CA ILE A 174 7.54 -9.14 -7.59
C ILE A 174 8.10 -8.09 -8.57
N PRO A 175 8.67 -8.50 -9.73
CA PRO A 175 9.24 -7.56 -10.70
C PRO A 175 8.25 -6.55 -11.28
N GLU A 176 6.96 -6.87 -11.28
CA GLU A 176 5.90 -6.02 -11.79
C GLU A 176 5.43 -4.94 -10.80
N MET A 177 6.02 -4.87 -9.61
CA MET A 177 5.66 -3.89 -8.58
C MET A 177 6.77 -2.86 -8.39
N THR A 178 6.39 -1.58 -8.21
CA THR A 178 7.33 -0.61 -7.64
C THR A 178 7.31 -0.77 -6.13
N ASN A 179 8.33 -1.42 -5.59
CA ASN A 179 8.50 -1.56 -4.15
C ASN A 179 8.98 -0.23 -3.55
N VAL A 180 8.21 0.34 -2.62
CA VAL A 180 8.45 1.67 -2.03
C VAL A 180 8.88 1.50 -0.59
N GLY A 181 10.12 1.91 -0.30
CA GLY A 181 10.66 1.86 1.06
C GLY A 181 10.47 3.14 1.87
N GLY A 182 10.96 3.14 3.11
CA GLY A 182 10.82 4.22 4.09
C GLY A 182 12.12 4.97 4.44
N THR A 183 11.99 6.27 4.71
CA THR A 183 13.09 7.14 5.14
C THR A 183 12.72 7.97 6.36
N SER A 184 13.73 8.33 7.16
CA SER A 184 13.64 9.44 8.11
C SER A 184 13.99 10.74 7.39
N LEU A 185 12.97 11.53 7.06
CA LEU A 185 13.12 12.79 6.35
C LEU A 185 13.32 13.96 7.33
N SER A 186 14.43 14.69 7.16
CA SER A 186 14.68 15.96 7.85
C SER A 186 14.39 17.14 6.94
N THR A 187 13.63 18.11 7.46
CA THR A 187 13.29 19.36 6.76
C THR A 187 13.75 20.58 7.54
N GLY A 188 13.97 21.71 6.85
CA GLY A 188 14.12 23.00 7.52
C GLY A 188 12.77 23.61 7.90
N ASP A 189 12.81 24.75 8.57
CA ASP A 189 11.61 25.44 9.08
C ASP A 189 10.57 25.78 7.99
N ASP A 190 11.00 25.89 6.74
CA ASP A 190 10.16 26.21 5.58
C ASP A 190 9.78 24.96 4.75
N GLY A 191 10.04 23.76 5.26
CA GLY A 191 9.73 22.49 4.59
C GLY A 191 10.68 22.12 3.45
N GLN A 192 11.82 22.80 3.32
CA GLN A 192 12.87 22.44 2.38
C GLN A 192 13.58 21.15 2.83
N TRP A 193 13.86 20.26 1.88
CA TRP A 193 14.64 19.05 2.12
C TRP A 193 16.01 19.37 2.73
N ARG A 194 16.45 18.57 3.71
CA ARG A 194 17.77 18.68 4.34
C ARG A 194 18.57 17.39 4.25
N ALA A 195 17.95 16.29 4.66
CA ALA A 195 18.58 14.98 4.67
C ALA A 195 17.50 13.89 4.66
N GLU A 196 17.88 12.72 4.16
CA GLU A 196 17.13 11.48 4.29
C GLU A 196 18.08 10.37 4.69
N GLU A 197 17.64 9.57 5.65
CA GLU A 197 18.33 8.39 6.14
C GLU A 197 17.36 7.21 6.11
N ALA A 198 17.89 5.98 6.14
CA ALA A 198 17.04 4.80 6.22
C ALA A 198 16.15 4.89 7.47
N TRP A 199 14.85 4.61 7.33
CA TRP A 199 13.98 4.54 8.49
C TRP A 199 14.33 3.31 9.34
N PHE A 200 14.48 3.55 10.65
CA PHE A 200 14.56 2.53 11.67
C PHE A 200 14.01 3.12 12.98
N ASP A 201 13.43 2.27 13.82
CA ASP A 201 13.07 2.65 15.18
C ASP A 201 14.15 2.14 16.16
N ALA A 202 14.76 3.04 16.93
CA ALA A 202 15.91 2.74 17.79
C ALA A 202 15.68 1.62 18.85
N PRO A 203 14.47 1.40 19.41
CA PRO A 203 14.17 0.24 20.26
C PRO A 203 14.12 -1.09 19.50
N LEU A 204 13.95 -1.06 18.17
CA LEU A 204 13.83 -2.23 17.28
C LEU A 204 15.13 -2.47 16.51
N SER A 205 16.30 -2.30 17.14
CA SER A 205 17.66 -2.26 16.56
C SER A 205 18.16 -3.51 15.78
N LEU A 206 17.30 -4.20 15.05
CA LEU A 206 17.55 -5.43 14.30
C LEU A 206 17.37 -5.26 12.78
N GLY A 207 17.13 -4.03 12.30
CA GLY A 207 17.21 -3.72 10.87
C GLY A 207 16.55 -2.39 10.49
N THR A 208 16.76 -1.99 9.22
CA THR A 208 16.08 -0.86 8.56
C THR A 208 15.07 -1.40 7.55
N SER A 209 13.80 -1.01 7.65
CA SER A 209 12.90 -0.78 6.50
C SER A 209 11.85 0.24 6.91
N GLY A 210 11.40 0.99 5.90
CA GLY A 210 10.00 0.96 5.53
C GLY A 210 9.90 0.52 4.09
#